data_AF-A0A7Y8JZW9-F1
#
_entry.id   AF-A0A7Y8JZW9-F1
#
_cell.length_a   1.000
_cell.length_b   1.000
_cell.length_c   1.000
_cell.angle_alpha   90.00
_cell.angle_beta   90.00
_cell.angle_gamma   90.00
#
_symmetry.space_group_name_H-M   'P 1'
#
loop_
_entity.id
_entity.type
_entity.pdbx_description
1 polymer ?
#
loop_
_entity_poly.entity_id
_entity_poly.type
_entity_poly.pdbx_seq_one_letter_code
_entity_poly.pdbx_strand_id
1 'polypeptide(L)' 'MSRKDLGFRAIFGVPIILFALSLIGLIGALLEDGLWDWLGAALLGTPLLVLAWALIRRRR' A
#
# COMPACT_ATOMS: atom_id res chain seq x y z
N MET A 1 17.84 1.70 27.67
CA MET A 1 17.15 0.96 26.58
C MET A 1 17.68 1.50 25.26
N SER A 2 18.68 0.84 24.65
CA SER A 2 19.28 1.30 23.40
C SER A 2 18.27 1.11 22.26
N ARG A 3 17.69 2.19 21.73
CA ARG A 3 16.85 2.11 20.53
C ARG A 3 17.77 1.70 19.38
N LYS A 4 17.48 0.57 18.74
CA LYS A 4 18.14 0.23 17.47
C LYS A 4 17.64 1.23 16.44
N ASP A 5 18.54 2.02 15.86
CA ASP A 5 18.18 2.91 14.76
C ASP A 5 17.68 2.06 13.58
N LEU A 6 16.41 2.18 13.26
CA LEU A 6 15.81 1.52 12.12
C LEU A 6 16.32 2.22 10.86
N GLY A 7 16.96 1.47 9.97
CA GLY A 7 17.42 2.03 8.70
C GLY A 7 16.25 2.56 7.87
N PHE A 8 16.51 3.55 7.02
CA PHE A 8 15.51 4.19 6.15
C PHE A 8 14.61 3.19 5.41
N ARG A 9 15.20 2.11 4.89
CA ARG A 9 14.47 1.03 4.21
C ARG A 9 13.48 0.29 5.09
N ALA A 10 13.77 0.12 6.38
CA ALA A 10 12.88 -0.54 7.33
C ALA A 10 11.65 0.33 7.66
N ILE A 11 11.80 1.66 7.60
CA ILE A 11 10.73 2.62 7.89
C ILE A 11 9.90 2.90 6.63
N PHE A 12 10.55 3.15 5.50
CA PHE A 12 9.90 3.66 4.27
C PHE A 12 9.69 2.61 3.18
N GLY A 13 10.25 1.41 3.28
CA GLY A 13 10.12 0.38 2.24
C GLY A 13 8.66 0.05 1.91
N VAL A 14 7.86 -0.29 2.93
CA VAL A 14 6.44 -0.60 2.74
C VAL A 14 5.63 0.63 2.28
N PRO A 15 5.78 1.83 2.90
CA PRO A 15 5.13 3.04 2.40
C PRO A 15 5.41 3.37 0.93
N ILE A 16 6.65 3.21 0.46
CA ILE A 16 7.03 3.48 -0.93
C ILE A 16 6.33 2.51 -1.89
N ILE A 17 6.27 1.22 -1.54
CA ILE A 17 5.58 0.20 -2.34
C ILE A 17 4.08 0.52 -2.43
N LEU A 18 3.46 0.86 -1.29
CA LEU A 18 2.05 1.24 -1.26
C LEU A 18 1.78 2.48 -2.09
N PHE A 19 2.64 3.50 -1.99
CA PHE A 19 2.53 4.71 -2.81
C PHE A 19 2.58 4.38 -4.30
N ALA A 20 3.55 3.57 -4.74
CA ALA A 20 3.68 3.18 -6.15
C ALA A 20 2.45 2.40 -6.65
N LEU A 21 1.97 1.43 -5.86
CA LEU A 21 0.77 0.66 -6.20
C LEU A 21 -0.46 1.55 -6.29
N SER A 22 -0.69 2.42 -5.31
CA SER A 22 -1.82 3.34 -5.32
C SER A 22 -1.75 4.34 -6.47
N LEU A 23 -0.55 4.85 -6.79
CA LEU A 23 -0.36 5.80 -7.89
C LEU A 23 -0.64 5.14 -9.25
N ILE A 24 -0.14 3.92 -9.48
CA ILE A 24 -0.40 3.17 -10.71
C ILE A 24 -1.91 2.87 -10.83
N GLY A 25 -2.54 2.42 -9.75
CA GLY A 25 -3.98 2.15 -9.76
C GLY A 25 -4.82 3.39 -10.03
N LEU A 26 -4.46 4.52 -9.44
CA LEU A 26 -5.13 5.80 -9.66
C LEU A 26 -4.97 6.29 -11.09
N ILE A 27 -3.76 6.26 -11.64
CA ILE A 27 -3.49 6.67 -13.02
C ILE A 27 -4.24 5.74 -14.00
N GLY A 28 -4.20 4.43 -13.78
CA GLY A 28 -4.91 3.45 -14.61
C GLY A 28 -6.42 3.70 -14.65
N ALA A 29 -7.05 3.91 -13.49
CA ALA A 29 -8.48 4.21 -13.40
C ALA A 29 -8.86 5.60 -13.97
N LEU A 30 -7.91 6.51 -14.15
CA LEU A 30 -8.17 7.82 -14.76
C LEU A 30 -8.00 7.81 -16.28
N LEU A 31 -7.19 6.91 -16.82
CA LEU A 31 -6.83 6.87 -18.24
C LEU A 31 -7.62 5.83 -19.04
N GLU A 32 -8.07 4.76 -18.42
CA GLU A 32 -8.80 3.67 -19.08
C GLU A 32 -10.10 3.34 -18.36
N ASP A 33 -11.21 3.27 -19.11
CA ASP A 33 -12.53 2.91 -18.59
C ASP A 33 -12.73 1.39 -18.49
N GLY A 34 -13.64 0.97 -17.59
CA GLY A 34 -14.18 -0.38 -17.58
C GLY A 34 -13.40 -1.34 -16.68
N LEU A 35 -12.71 -2.34 -17.26
CA LEU A 35 -11.96 -3.33 -16.46
C LEU A 35 -10.79 -2.68 -15.69
N TRP A 36 -10.22 -1.60 -16.23
CA TRP A 36 -9.13 -0.87 -15.60
C TRP A 36 -9.57 -0.05 -14.39
N ASP A 37 -10.83 0.40 -14.32
CA ASP A 37 -11.38 1.03 -13.11
C ASP A 37 -11.36 0.07 -11.93
N TRP A 38 -11.78 -1.18 -12.16
CA TRP A 38 -11.80 -2.21 -11.12
C TRP A 38 -10.38 -2.60 -10.69
N LEU A 39 -9.46 -2.76 -11.63
CA LEU A 39 -8.04 -3.04 -11.33
C LEU A 39 -7.37 -1.87 -10.61
N GLY A 40 -7.66 -0.64 -11.03
CA GLY A 40 -7.17 0.58 -10.43
C GLY A 40 -7.68 0.77 -9.01
N ALA A 41 -8.98 0.53 -8.78
CA ALA A 41 -9.59 0.53 -7.46
C ALA A 41 -8.98 -0.55 -6.54
N ALA A 42 -8.68 -1.74 -7.07
CA ALA A 42 -8.03 -2.80 -6.32
C ALA A 42 -6.59 -2.41 -5.91
N LEU A 43 -5.81 -1.81 -6.81
CA LEU A 43 -4.46 -1.31 -6.51
C LEU A 43 -4.49 -0.15 -5.49
N LEU A 44 -5.44 0.78 -5.64
CA LEU A 44 -5.69 1.87 -4.69
C LEU A 44 -6.09 1.35 -3.30
N GLY A 45 -6.81 0.23 -3.23
CA GLY A 45 -7.24 -0.40 -1.99
C GLY A 45 -6.15 -1.16 -1.23
N THR A 46 -4.95 -1.34 -1.81
CA THR A 46 -3.85 -2.09 -1.16
C THR A 46 -3.44 -1.58 0.23
N PRO A 47 -3.47 -0.28 0.57
CA PRO A 47 -3.16 0.19 1.94
C PRO A 47 -4.18 -0.32 2.96
N LEU A 48 -5.45 -0.48 2.57
CA LEU A 48 -6.49 -1.01 3.44
C LEU A 48 -6.26 -2.50 3.75
N LEU A 49 -5.78 -3.27 2.77
CA LEU A 49 -5.40 -4.67 2.98
C LEU A 49 -4.22 -4.78 3.95
N VAL A 50 -3.20 -3.93 3.79
CA VAL A 50 -2.04 -3.89 4.69
C VAL A 50 -2.46 -3.47 6.10
N LEU A 51 -3.35 -2.49 6.23
CA LEU A 51 -3.91 -2.07 7.52
C LEU A 51 -4.67 -3.21 8.19
N ALA A 52 -5.57 -3.87 7.48
CA ALA A 52 -6.34 -5.00 7.99
C ALA A 52 -5.42 -6.13 8.47
N TRP A 53 -4.40 -6.48 7.68
CA TRP A 53 -3.38 -7.46 8.07
C TRP A 53 -2.64 -7.05 9.33
N ALA A 54 -2.21 -5.79 9.44
CA ALA A 54 -1.50 -5.28 10.61
C ALA A 54 -2.39 -5.35 11.87
N LEU A 55 -3.68 -5.04 11.74
CA LEU A 55 -4.66 -5.14 12.84
C LEU A 55 -4.86 -6.60 13.27
N ILE A 56 -4.98 -7.54 12.33
CA ILE A 56 -5.11 -8.97 12.63
C ILE A 56 -3.84 -9.49 13.32
N ARG A 57 -2.67 -9.14 12.80
CA ARG A 57 -1.38 -9.56 13.36
C ARG A 57 -1.09 -8.94 14.73
N ARG A 58 -1.66 -7.77 15.05
CA ARG A 58 -1.59 -7.17 16.38
C ARG A 58 -2.50 -7.87 17.40
N ARG A 59 -3.59 -8.48 16.94
CA ARG A 59 -4.56 -9.17 17.80
C ARG A 59 -4.22 -10.65 18.04
N ARG A 60 -3.36 -11.24 17.21
CA ARG A 60 -2.71 -12.54 17.47
C ARG A 60 -1.44 -12.35 18.27
#